data_AF-H3SBI3-F1
#
_entry.id   AF-H3SBI3-F1
#
_cell.length_a   1.000
_cell.length_b   1.000
_cell.length_c   1.000
_cell.angle_alpha   90.00
_cell.angle_beta   90.00
_cell.angle_gamma   90.00
#
_symmetry.space_group_name_H-M   'P 1'
#
loop_
_entity.id
_entity.type
_entity.pdbx_description
1 polymer ?
#
loop_
_entity_poly.entity_id
_entity_poly.type
_entity_poly.pdbx_seq_one_letter_code
_entity_poly.pdbx_strand_id
1 'polypeptide(L)'
;MGRNSKPIGLHLAEGNPNRLTKEQIKQRQEAEIKLGKSELDKLKPPPFVKNDVNAYTCWKYCMKEYKEAAKQGIDLLTTSDVGLLAMYCKTYSEYERLLKQYQRLENIAVNEDILHDYFEKMEEVEEFEARAQMYLSQLASIEGILKIETAINKKMDMLLKMQDRLFLNPLAKVKNVPKPKKDEKPPSKFSKFGGGRGV
;
A
#
# COMPACT_ATOMS: atom_id res chain seq x y z
N MET A 1 11.59 -8.87 -13.37
CA MET A 1 11.80 -9.03 -11.90
C MET A 1 10.68 -9.89 -11.36
N GLY A 2 11.01 -11.07 -10.82
CA GLY A 2 10.02 -12.02 -10.29
C GLY A 2 9.28 -11.44 -9.10
N ARG A 3 7.95 -11.59 -9.07
CA ARG A 3 7.10 -11.16 -7.96
C ARG A 3 7.47 -12.04 -6.75
N ASN A 4 7.88 -11.43 -5.63
CA ASN A 4 8.20 -12.17 -4.41
C ASN A 4 7.05 -13.10 -4.01
N SER A 5 7.42 -14.30 -3.57
CA SER A 5 6.49 -15.35 -3.16
C SER A 5 5.50 -14.83 -2.11
N LYS A 6 4.20 -15.02 -2.36
CA LYS A 6 3.16 -14.75 -1.35
C LYS A 6 3.39 -15.62 -0.10
N PRO A 7 3.04 -15.15 1.11
CA PRO A 7 2.98 -15.97 2.31
C PRO A 7 2.24 -17.28 2.07
N ILE A 8 2.72 -18.37 2.68
CA ILE A 8 2.16 -19.70 2.40
C ILE A 8 0.71 -19.82 2.88
N GLY A 9 0.34 -19.07 3.93
CA GLY A 9 -1.05 -18.96 4.39
C GLY A 9 -1.97 -18.40 3.30
N LEU A 10 -1.56 -17.29 2.67
CA LEU A 10 -2.32 -16.65 1.59
C LEU A 10 -2.39 -17.55 0.36
N HIS A 11 -1.28 -18.21 0.04
CA HIS A 11 -1.17 -19.14 -1.08
C HIS A 11 -2.13 -20.33 -0.96
N LEU A 12 -2.27 -20.87 0.25
CA LEU A 12 -3.23 -21.94 0.56
C LEU A 12 -4.68 -21.43 0.55
N ALA A 13 -4.93 -20.24 1.08
CA ALA A 13 -6.27 -19.64 1.10
C ALA A 13 -6.80 -19.28 -0.30
N GLU A 14 -5.91 -18.95 -1.25
CA GLU A 14 -6.21 -18.73 -2.66
C GLU A 14 -6.39 -20.04 -3.46
N GLY A 15 -6.28 -21.21 -2.83
CA GLY A 15 -6.50 -22.50 -3.48
C GLY A 15 -5.26 -23.09 -4.15
N ASN A 16 -4.05 -22.74 -3.68
CA ASN A 16 -2.77 -23.24 -4.21
C ASN A 16 -2.58 -22.95 -5.71
N PRO A 17 -2.61 -21.68 -6.15
CA PRO A 17 -2.57 -21.32 -7.57
C PRO A 17 -1.30 -21.80 -8.29
N ASN A 18 -0.18 -21.96 -7.57
CA ASN A 18 1.10 -22.44 -8.10
C ASN A 18 1.28 -23.96 -7.96
N ARG A 19 0.24 -24.71 -7.55
CA ARG A 19 0.23 -26.18 -7.42
C ARG A 19 1.45 -26.73 -6.65
N LEU A 20 1.83 -26.07 -5.55
CA LEU A 20 2.92 -26.51 -4.68
C LEU A 20 2.59 -27.88 -4.05
N THR A 21 3.60 -28.74 -3.94
CA THR A 21 3.47 -30.04 -3.27
C THR A 21 3.39 -29.87 -1.75
N LYS A 22 2.90 -30.90 -1.04
CA LYS A 22 2.80 -30.88 0.43
C LYS A 22 4.15 -30.61 1.11
N GLU A 23 5.24 -31.16 0.56
CA GLU A 23 6.59 -30.98 1.06
C GLU A 23 7.11 -29.55 0.82
N GLN A 24 6.85 -28.98 -0.35
CA GLN A 24 7.20 -27.58 -0.66
C GLN A 24 6.42 -26.58 0.20
N ILE A 25 5.15 -26.88 0.49
CA ILE A 25 4.33 -26.10 1.41
C ILE A 25 4.94 -26.14 2.82
N LYS A 26 5.35 -27.32 3.28
CA LYS A 26 5.95 -27.51 4.60
C LYS A 26 7.31 -26.80 4.73
N GLN A 27 8.19 -26.95 3.74
CA GLN A 27 9.46 -26.22 3.69
C GLN A 27 9.27 -24.70 3.68
N ARG A 28 8.27 -24.19 2.94
CA ARG A 28 7.95 -22.75 2.95
C ARG A 28 7.36 -22.28 4.27
N GLN A 29 6.52 -23.09 4.92
CA GLN A 29 5.98 -22.80 6.25
C GLN A 29 7.08 -22.73 7.31
N GLU A 30 8.07 -23.61 7.23
CA GLU A 30 9.21 -23.66 8.16
C GLU A 30 10.23 -22.53 7.89
N ALA A 31 10.39 -22.13 6.63
CA ALA A 31 11.26 -21.01 6.25
C ALA A 31 10.66 -19.62 6.55
N GLU A 32 9.33 -19.52 6.62
CA GLU A 32 8.62 -18.26 6.90
C GLU A 32 8.60 -18.01 8.41
N ILE A 33 9.61 -17.29 8.92
CA ILE A 33 9.67 -16.85 10.31
C ILE A 33 8.54 -15.84 10.55
N LYS A 34 7.46 -16.30 11.18
CA LYS A 34 6.35 -15.45 11.62
C LYS A 34 6.77 -14.66 12.85
N LEU A 35 6.53 -13.34 12.83
CA LEU A 35 6.71 -12.54 14.03
C LEU A 35 5.55 -12.82 14.98
N GLY A 36 5.83 -13.52 16.08
CA GLY A 36 4.85 -13.63 17.18
C GLY A 36 4.66 -12.29 17.90
N LYS A 37 3.64 -12.20 18.76
CA LYS A 37 3.34 -11.01 19.59
C LYS A 37 4.58 -10.38 20.25
N SER A 38 5.45 -11.19 20.84
CA SER A 38 6.66 -10.76 21.55
C SER A 38 7.68 -10.07 20.65
N GLU A 39 7.67 -10.37 19.35
CA GLU A 39 8.58 -9.78 18.36
C GLU A 39 8.03 -8.44 17.83
N LEU A 40 6.70 -8.32 17.66
CA LEU A 40 6.04 -7.08 17.26
C LEU A 40 6.22 -5.95 18.29
N ASP A 41 6.28 -6.28 19.59
CA ASP A 41 6.51 -5.29 20.65
C ASP A 41 7.95 -4.74 20.68
N LYS A 42 8.92 -5.51 20.17
CA LYS A 42 10.32 -5.11 20.10
C LYS A 42 10.65 -4.32 18.84
N LEU A 43 9.74 -4.30 17.86
CA LEU A 43 9.96 -3.69 16.56
C LEU A 43 10.08 -2.17 16.69
N LYS A 44 11.22 -1.62 16.26
CA LYS A 44 11.49 -0.18 16.26
C LYS A 44 11.50 0.36 14.83
N PRO A 45 10.90 1.53 14.58
CA PRO A 45 10.97 2.16 13.27
C PRO A 45 12.41 2.60 12.96
N PRO A 46 12.83 2.51 11.69
CA PRO A 46 14.09 3.10 11.24
C PRO A 46 14.13 4.63 11.46
N PRO A 47 15.34 5.24 11.54
CA PRO A 47 15.48 6.68 11.78
C PRO A 47 14.72 7.57 10.80
N PHE A 48 14.71 7.23 9.51
CA PHE A 48 14.01 8.02 8.48
C PHE A 48 12.48 8.01 8.62
N VAL A 49 11.92 6.99 9.29
CA VAL A 49 10.50 6.96 9.66
C VAL A 49 10.29 7.71 10.95
N LYS A 50 11.14 7.48 11.97
CA LYS A 50 11.03 8.11 13.29
C LYS A 50 11.14 9.65 13.24
N ASN A 51 12.00 10.16 12.36
CA ASN A 51 12.28 11.59 12.22
C ASN A 51 11.22 12.33 11.38
N ASP A 52 10.30 11.60 10.76
CA ASP A 52 9.22 12.14 9.94
C ASP A 52 7.89 11.93 10.67
N VAL A 53 7.23 13.02 11.07
CA VAL A 53 6.03 12.98 11.93
C VAL A 53 4.90 12.18 11.28
N ASN A 54 4.68 12.36 9.98
CA ASN A 54 3.58 11.69 9.26
C ASN A 54 3.91 10.22 9.04
N ALA A 55 5.15 9.90 8.67
CA ALA A 55 5.60 8.52 8.54
C ALA A 55 5.55 7.78 9.88
N TYR A 56 5.98 8.42 10.98
CA TYR A 56 5.96 7.82 12.30
C TYR A 56 4.53 7.59 12.83
N THR A 57 3.62 8.50 12.52
CA THR A 57 2.19 8.35 12.86
C THR A 57 1.58 7.17 12.08
N CYS A 58 1.84 7.08 10.78
CA CYS A 58 1.43 5.96 9.93
C CYS A 58 1.99 4.61 10.46
N TRP A 59 3.26 4.59 10.86
CA TRP A 59 3.91 3.42 11.45
C TRP A 59 3.20 2.94 12.71
N LYS A 60 2.91 3.86 13.65
CA LYS A 60 2.19 3.53 14.89
C LYS A 60 0.81 2.94 14.61
N TYR A 61 0.09 3.52 13.64
CA TYR A 61 -1.21 3.01 13.23
C TYR A 61 -1.12 1.58 12.70
N CYS A 62 -0.22 1.32 11.76
CA CYS A 62 -0.01 -0.03 11.22
C CYS A 62 0.38 -1.04 12.31
N MET A 63 1.29 -0.66 13.21
CA MET A 63 1.70 -1.51 14.33
C MET A 63 0.55 -1.81 15.29
N LYS A 64 -0.38 -0.87 15.52
CA LYS A 64 -1.57 -1.11 16.32
C LYS A 64 -2.44 -2.20 15.68
N GLU A 65 -2.73 -2.06 14.38
CA GLU A 65 -3.51 -3.03 13.61
C GLU A 65 -2.89 -4.44 13.64
N TYR A 66 -1.57 -4.54 13.46
CA TYR A 66 -0.87 -5.82 13.51
C TYR A 66 -0.90 -6.45 14.90
N LYS A 67 -0.75 -5.65 15.97
CA LYS A 67 -0.85 -6.15 17.35
C LYS A 67 -2.27 -6.62 17.67
N GLU A 68 -3.30 -5.96 17.15
CA GLU A 68 -4.68 -6.40 17.29
C GLU A 68 -4.95 -7.69 16.53
N ALA A 69 -4.47 -7.83 15.30
CA ALA A 69 -4.53 -9.08 14.55
C ALA A 69 -3.80 -10.23 15.28
N ALA A 70 -2.60 -9.97 15.80
CA ALA A 70 -1.84 -10.95 16.57
C ALA A 70 -2.55 -11.34 17.89
N LYS A 71 -3.35 -10.46 18.49
CA LYS A 71 -4.24 -10.82 19.63
C LYS A 71 -5.31 -11.83 19.25
N GLN A 72 -5.77 -11.80 18.01
CA GLN A 72 -6.73 -12.75 17.46
C GLN A 72 -6.05 -14.01 16.90
N GLY A 73 -4.74 -14.18 17.10
CA GLY A 73 -3.97 -15.32 16.60
C GLY A 73 -3.64 -15.24 15.11
N ILE A 74 -3.74 -14.06 14.51
CA ILE A 74 -3.45 -13.84 13.09
C ILE A 74 -2.12 -13.08 12.96
N ASP A 75 -1.08 -13.79 12.55
CA ASP A 75 0.23 -13.20 12.27
C ASP A 75 0.28 -12.68 10.83
N LEU A 76 0.08 -11.37 10.66
CA LEU A 76 0.03 -10.71 9.34
C LEU A 76 1.38 -10.14 8.87
N LEU A 77 2.36 -10.00 9.77
CA LEU A 77 3.63 -9.34 9.50
C LEU A 77 4.80 -10.30 9.76
N THR A 78 5.72 -10.40 8.82
CA THR A 78 6.97 -11.17 8.96
C THR A 78 8.18 -10.23 9.11
N THR A 79 9.33 -10.77 9.51
CA THR A 79 10.58 -9.99 9.63
C THR A 79 10.98 -9.35 8.29
N SER A 80 10.71 -10.03 7.18
CA SER A 80 10.97 -9.50 5.83
C SER A 80 10.10 -8.30 5.46
N ASP A 81 8.93 -8.16 6.07
CA ASP A 81 7.98 -7.09 5.74
C ASP A 81 8.30 -5.77 6.46
N VAL A 82 9.17 -5.78 7.48
CA VAL A 82 9.52 -4.60 8.28
C VAL A 82 10.12 -3.48 7.42
N GLY A 83 11.01 -3.85 6.48
CA GLY A 83 11.58 -2.89 5.54
C GLY A 83 10.53 -2.31 4.60
N LEU A 84 9.60 -3.16 4.12
CA LEU A 84 8.49 -2.72 3.27
C LEU A 84 7.52 -1.80 4.01
N LEU A 85 7.22 -2.09 5.28
CA LEU A 85 6.41 -1.25 6.14
C LEU A 85 7.05 0.13 6.33
N ALA A 86 8.36 0.19 6.57
CA ALA A 86 9.06 1.46 6.71
C ALA A 86 8.98 2.30 5.42
N MET A 87 9.17 1.66 4.26
CA MET A 87 9.03 2.29 2.95
C MET A 87 7.60 2.75 2.67
N TYR A 88 6.60 1.96 3.06
CA TYR A 88 5.19 2.34 2.97
C TYR A 88 4.91 3.61 3.78
N CYS A 89 5.32 3.65 5.05
CA CYS A 89 5.12 4.82 5.91
C CYS A 89 5.80 6.08 5.35
N LYS A 90 7.02 5.94 4.81
CA LYS A 90 7.71 7.07 4.19
C LYS A 90 7.02 7.54 2.91
N THR A 91 6.60 6.60 2.07
CA THR A 91 5.87 6.91 0.83
C THR A 91 4.53 7.59 1.13
N TYR A 92 3.85 7.19 2.21
CA TYR A 92 2.62 7.81 2.66
C TYR A 92 2.83 9.27 3.06
N SER A 93 3.88 9.55 3.83
CA SER A 93 4.23 10.94 4.17
C SER A 93 4.55 11.78 2.93
N GLU A 94 5.25 11.23 1.95
CA GLU A 94 5.57 11.93 0.70
C GLU A 94 4.31 12.21 -0.12
N TYR A 95 3.39 11.25 -0.19
CA TYR A 95 2.08 11.41 -0.82
C TYR A 95 1.28 12.55 -0.16
N GLU A 96 1.19 12.59 1.17
CA GLU A 96 0.53 13.70 1.87
C GLU A 96 1.19 15.05 1.61
N ARG A 97 2.52 15.09 1.49
CA ARG A 97 3.25 16.31 1.13
C ARG A 97 2.90 16.77 -0.27
N LEU A 98 2.81 15.85 -1.24
CA LEU A 98 2.41 16.17 -2.61
C LEU A 98 0.96 16.70 -2.66
N LEU A 99 0.03 16.11 -1.90
CA LEU A 99 -1.34 16.62 -1.81
C LEU A 99 -1.39 18.05 -1.27
N LYS A 100 -0.61 18.36 -0.22
CA LYS A 100 -0.50 19.72 0.31
C LYS A 100 0.11 20.69 -0.69
N GLN A 101 1.07 20.25 -1.50
CA GLN A 101 1.66 21.07 -2.56
C GLN A 101 0.68 21.32 -3.69
N TYR A 102 -0.07 20.30 -4.11
CA TYR A 102 -1.14 20.42 -5.10
C TYR A 102 -2.18 21.46 -4.66
N GLN A 103 -2.71 21.35 -3.44
CA GLN A 103 -3.67 22.33 -2.88
C GLN A 103 -3.12 23.76 -2.85
N ARG A 104 -1.82 23.93 -2.55
CA ARG A 104 -1.20 25.25 -2.56
C ARG A 104 -1.12 25.84 -3.97
N LEU A 105 -0.78 25.03 -4.97
CA LEU A 105 -0.71 25.50 -6.36
C LEU A 105 -2.09 25.79 -6.94
N GLU A 106 -3.09 24.96 -6.62
CA GLU A 106 -4.48 25.20 -6.98
C GLU A 106 -4.97 26.55 -6.46
N ASN A 107 -4.67 26.88 -5.19
CA ASN A 107 -5.01 28.19 -4.61
C ASN A 107 -4.26 29.38 -5.26
N ILE A 108 -3.04 29.16 -5.76
CA ILE A 108 -2.28 30.21 -6.49
C ILE A 108 -2.87 30.42 -7.89
N ALA A 109 -3.27 29.35 -8.58
CA ALA A 109 -3.85 29.40 -9.91
C ALA A 109 -5.19 30.15 -9.97
N VAL A 110 -5.90 30.26 -8.84
CA VAL A 110 -7.18 31.00 -8.74
C VAL A 110 -6.97 32.52 -8.63
N ASN A 111 -5.77 33.01 -8.28
CA ASN A 111 -5.49 34.44 -8.13
C ASN A 111 -5.10 35.12 -9.46
N GLU A 112 -5.88 34.87 -10.52
CA GLU A 112 -5.67 35.52 -11.83
C GLU A 112 -5.76 37.04 -11.73
N ASP A 113 -6.63 37.55 -10.86
CA ASP A 113 -6.83 38.98 -10.62
C ASP A 113 -5.56 39.69 -10.14
N ILE A 114 -4.73 39.03 -9.31
CA ILE A 114 -3.45 39.60 -8.83
C ILE A 114 -2.46 39.73 -9.99
N LEU A 115 -2.45 38.75 -10.89
CA LEU A 115 -1.57 38.75 -12.05
C LEU A 115 -2.01 39.83 -13.04
N HIS A 116 -3.32 39.98 -13.24
CA HIS A 116 -3.91 41.04 -14.04
C HIS A 116 -3.56 42.43 -13.49
N ASP A 117 -3.79 42.64 -12.18
CA ASP A 117 -3.43 43.86 -11.45
C ASP A 117 -1.92 44.18 -11.57
N TYR A 118 -1.06 43.16 -11.54
CA TYR A 118 0.38 43.32 -11.66
C TYR A 118 0.78 43.80 -13.06
N PHE A 119 0.17 43.23 -14.11
CA PHE A 119 0.44 43.63 -15.49
C PHE A 119 -0.18 44.98 -15.85
N GLU A 120 -1.38 45.30 -15.36
CA GLU A 120 -1.98 46.63 -15.54
C GLU A 120 -1.20 47.75 -14.85
N LYS A 121 -0.50 47.45 -13.75
CA LYS A 121 0.35 48.41 -13.04
C LYS A 121 1.73 48.60 -13.66
N MET A 122 2.11 47.82 -14.67
CA MET A 122 3.33 48.07 -15.43
C MET A 122 3.06 49.13 -16.51
N GLU A 123 3.59 50.34 -16.31
CA GLU A 123 3.37 51.50 -17.20
C GLU A 123 3.95 51.34 -18.63
N GLU A 124 4.80 50.34 -18.89
CA GLU A 124 5.64 50.26 -20.10
C GLU A 124 5.55 48.95 -20.90
N VAL A 125 4.62 48.03 -20.59
CA VAL A 125 4.52 46.77 -21.34
C VAL A 125 3.46 46.90 -22.45
N GLU A 126 3.84 46.65 -23.71
CA GLU A 126 2.85 46.59 -24.80
C GLU A 126 1.79 45.53 -24.47
N GLU A 127 0.51 45.84 -24.73
CA GLU A 127 -0.64 45.00 -24.39
C GLU A 127 -0.50 43.54 -24.89
N PHE A 128 0.16 43.36 -26.04
CA PHE A 128 0.47 42.05 -26.60
C PHE A 128 1.52 41.28 -25.77
N GLU A 129 2.60 41.95 -25.34
CA GLU A 129 3.66 41.35 -24.54
C GLU A 129 3.13 40.94 -23.15
N ALA A 130 2.30 41.77 -22.52
CA ALA A 130 1.66 41.45 -21.24
C ALA A 130 0.76 40.21 -21.36
N ARG A 131 -0.06 40.12 -22.42
CA ARG A 131 -0.90 38.94 -22.71
C ARG A 131 -0.07 37.67 -22.96
N ALA A 132 1.04 37.79 -23.68
CA ALA A 132 1.93 36.66 -23.94
C ALA A 132 2.60 36.16 -22.65
N GLN A 133 3.06 37.06 -21.78
CA GLN A 133 3.63 36.71 -20.47
C GLN A 133 2.59 36.07 -19.54
N MET A 134 1.36 36.57 -19.53
CA MET A 134 0.25 35.98 -18.77
C MET A 134 -0.05 34.55 -19.21
N TYR A 135 -0.16 34.33 -20.52
CA TYR A 135 -0.38 33.00 -21.10
C TYR A 135 0.78 32.03 -20.79
N LEU A 136 2.04 32.49 -20.90
CA LEU A 136 3.21 31.68 -20.53
C LEU A 136 3.24 31.31 -19.05
N SER A 137 2.86 32.25 -18.16
CA SER A 137 2.75 32.01 -16.71
C SER A 137 1.68 30.95 -16.40
N GLN A 138 0.50 31.07 -17.01
CA GLN A 138 -0.58 30.08 -16.88
C GLN A 138 -0.14 28.70 -17.38
N LEU A 139 0.51 28.63 -18.55
CA LEU A 139 1.05 27.37 -19.09
C LEU A 139 2.06 26.72 -18.16
N ALA A 140 3.00 27.50 -17.59
CA ALA A 140 4.00 27.00 -16.64
C ALA A 140 3.34 26.50 -15.34
N SER A 141 2.30 27.19 -14.87
CA SER A 141 1.50 26.78 -13.70
C SER A 141 0.77 25.45 -13.95
N ILE A 142 0.07 25.33 -15.09
CA ILE A 142 -0.64 24.11 -15.51
C ILE A 142 0.34 22.93 -15.65
N GLU A 143 1.51 23.14 -16.27
CA GLU A 143 2.52 22.09 -16.38
C GLU A 143 3.02 21.63 -15.00
N GLY A 144 3.21 22.56 -14.07
CA GLY A 144 3.57 22.27 -12.67
C GLY A 144 2.50 21.43 -11.96
N ILE A 145 1.23 21.79 -12.12
CA ILE A 145 0.08 21.06 -11.56
C ILE A 145 0.04 19.64 -12.12
N LEU A 146 0.08 19.47 -13.45
CA LEU A 146 0.05 18.16 -14.12
C LEU A 146 1.19 17.23 -13.68
N LYS A 147 2.40 17.79 -13.48
CA LYS A 147 3.55 17.04 -12.97
C LYS A 147 3.32 16.54 -11.54
N ILE A 148 2.72 17.36 -10.68
CA ILE A 148 2.39 16.99 -9.30
C ILE A 148 1.27 15.94 -9.28
N GLU A 149 0.21 16.10 -10.07
CA GLU A 149 -0.84 15.08 -10.22
C GLU A 149 -0.26 13.73 -10.66
N THR A 150 0.63 13.75 -11.65
CA THR A 150 1.31 12.55 -12.12
C THR A 150 2.14 11.89 -11.00
N ALA A 151 2.82 12.70 -10.18
CA ALA A 151 3.58 12.20 -9.04
C ALA A 151 2.67 11.63 -7.94
N ILE A 152 1.54 12.28 -7.66
CA ILE A 152 0.51 11.82 -6.73
C ILE A 152 -0.02 10.45 -7.17
N ASN A 153 -0.44 10.32 -8.42
CA ASN A 153 -0.96 9.06 -8.98
C ASN A 153 0.05 7.92 -8.88
N LYS A 154 1.32 8.19 -9.23
CA LYS A 154 2.40 7.20 -9.08
C LYS A 154 2.59 6.77 -7.62
N LYS A 155 2.56 7.71 -6.68
CA LYS A 155 2.70 7.40 -5.25
C LYS A 155 1.48 6.64 -4.71
N MET A 156 0.27 7.01 -5.15
CA MET A 156 -0.96 6.29 -4.83
C MET A 156 -0.91 4.84 -5.30
N ASP A 157 -0.50 4.60 -6.56
CA ASP A 157 -0.32 3.25 -7.10
C ASP A 157 0.70 2.43 -6.32
N MET A 158 1.83 3.05 -5.93
CA MET A 158 2.83 2.40 -5.09
C MET A 158 2.24 2.05 -3.71
N LEU A 159 1.50 2.97 -3.10
CA LEU A 159 0.86 2.76 -1.80
C LEU A 159 -0.15 1.61 -1.85
N LEU A 160 -1.02 1.54 -2.85
CA LEU A 160 -1.98 0.45 -3.02
C LEU A 160 -1.27 -0.91 -3.14
N LYS A 161 -0.23 -0.98 -3.97
CA LYS A 161 0.56 -2.22 -4.15
C LYS A 161 1.27 -2.65 -2.87
N MET A 162 1.78 -1.70 -2.07
CA MET A 162 2.40 -1.98 -0.78
C MET A 162 1.35 -2.36 0.28
N GLN A 163 0.22 -1.69 0.31
CA GLN A 163 -0.89 -1.93 1.23
C GLN A 163 -1.43 -3.36 1.10
N ASP A 164 -1.59 -3.84 -0.14
CA ASP A 164 -2.01 -5.22 -0.41
C ASP A 164 -0.97 -6.25 0.07
N ARG A 165 0.32 -5.97 -0.13
CA ARG A 165 1.42 -6.85 0.34
C ARG A 165 1.53 -6.89 1.86
N LEU A 166 1.25 -5.76 2.51
CA LEU A 166 1.31 -5.58 3.95
C LEU A 166 0.01 -6.01 4.65
N PHE A 167 -1.00 -6.53 3.93
CA PHE A 167 -2.30 -6.93 4.48
C PHE A 167 -3.03 -5.82 5.24
N LEU A 168 -2.83 -4.58 4.83
CA LEU A 168 -3.47 -3.41 5.44
C LEU A 168 -4.87 -3.14 4.84
N ASN A 169 -5.21 -3.77 3.71
CA ASN A 169 -6.55 -3.72 3.09
C ASN A 169 -7.47 -4.80 3.71
N PRO A 170 -8.74 -4.48 4.08
CA PRO A 170 -9.73 -5.44 4.58
C PRO A 170 -9.85 -6.74 3.76
N LEU A 171 -9.82 -6.65 2.42
CA LEU A 171 -9.92 -7.82 1.55
C LEU A 171 -8.70 -8.73 1.66
N ALA A 172 -7.51 -8.14 1.82
CA ALA A 172 -6.28 -8.87 2.03
C ALA A 172 -6.28 -9.56 3.41
N LYS A 173 -6.83 -8.89 4.44
CA LYS A 173 -7.00 -9.47 5.79
C LYS A 173 -7.89 -10.71 5.76
N VAL A 174 -9.10 -10.61 5.20
CA VAL A 174 -10.08 -11.72 5.16
C VAL A 174 -9.57 -12.94 4.41
N LYS A 175 -8.84 -12.75 3.31
CA LYS A 175 -8.22 -13.87 2.58
C LYS A 175 -7.14 -14.60 3.39
N ASN A 176 -6.47 -13.89 4.30
CA ASN A 176 -5.35 -14.44 5.06
C ASN A 176 -5.75 -15.01 6.43
N VAL A 177 -6.98 -14.76 6.89
CA VAL A 177 -7.51 -15.42 8.10
C VAL A 177 -7.68 -16.91 7.81
N PRO A 178 -7.06 -17.81 8.59
CA PRO A 178 -7.28 -19.24 8.45
C PRO A 178 -8.76 -19.56 8.62
N LYS A 179 -9.40 -20.09 7.56
CA LYS A 179 -10.75 -20.62 7.70
C LYS A 179 -10.70 -21.79 8.69
N PRO A 180 -11.67 -21.90 9.62
CA PRO A 180 -11.74 -23.05 10.51
C PRO A 180 -11.69 -24.33 9.67
N LYS A 181 -10.87 -25.30 10.12
CA LYS A 181 -10.82 -26.62 9.49
C LYS A 181 -12.26 -27.11 9.42
N LYS A 182 -12.77 -27.37 8.21
CA LYS A 182 -14.02 -28.12 8.07
C LYS A 182 -13.77 -29.44 8.79
N ASP A 183 -14.54 -29.73 9.82
CA ASP A 183 -14.50 -31.02 10.48
C ASP A 183 -14.50 -32.10 9.39
N GLU A 184 -13.55 -33.04 9.49
CA GLU A 184 -13.51 -34.18 8.59
C GLU A 184 -14.87 -34.86 8.71
N LYS A 185 -15.72 -34.66 7.68
CA LYS A 185 -17.02 -35.33 7.65
C LYS A 185 -16.73 -36.81 7.80
N PRO A 186 -17.34 -37.50 8.78
CA PRO A 186 -17.08 -38.91 8.99
C PRO A 186 -17.27 -39.64 7.67
N PRO A 187 -16.40 -40.61 7.33
CA PRO A 187 -16.46 -41.30 6.06
C PRO A 187 -17.88 -41.82 5.83
N SER A 188 -18.50 -41.39 4.73
CA SER A 188 -19.86 -41.80 4.39
C SER A 188 -19.95 -43.32 4.41
N LYS A 189 -20.97 -43.86 5.08
CA LYS A 189 -21.24 -45.31 5.17
C LYS A 189 -21.36 -45.99 3.80
N PHE A 190 -21.57 -45.20 2.73
CA PHE A 190 -21.66 -45.67 1.35
C PHE A 190 -20.31 -45.78 0.61
N SER A 191 -19.21 -45.32 1.21
CA SER A 191 -17.86 -45.45 0.62
C SER A 191 -17.41 -46.91 0.44
N LYS A 192 -18.03 -47.85 1.17
CA LYS A 192 -17.76 -49.31 1.06
C LYS A 192 -18.57 -50.02 -0.03
N PHE A 193 -19.53 -49.36 -0.68
CA PHE A 193 -20.41 -49.99 -1.68
C PHE A 193 -20.06 -49.66 -3.14
N GLY A 194 -19.00 -48.87 -3.37
CA GLY A 194 -18.60 -48.38 -4.70
C GLY A 194 -17.49 -49.17 -5.40
N GLY A 195 -17.26 -50.44 -5.03
CA GLY A 195 -16.24 -51.29 -5.65
C GLY A 195 -16.84 -52.62 -6.08
N GLY A 196 -17.50 -52.65 -7.25
CA GLY A 196 -18.16 -53.86 -7.72
C GLY A 196 -18.90 -53.70 -9.04
N ARG A 197 -18.19 -53.36 -10.11
CA ARG A 197 -18.55 -53.79 -11.48
C ARG A 197 -17.28 -54.21 -12.20
N GLY A 198 -16.91 -55.47 -12.00
CA GLY A 198 -16.20 -56.24 -13.02
C GLY A 198 -17.26 -56.90 -13.91
N VAL A 199 -17.17 -56.66 -15.21
CA VAL A 199 -16.85 -57.57 -16.33
C VAL A 199 -17.06 -56.74 -17.59
#